data_AF-A0A958YKI1-F1
#
_entry.id   AF-A0A958YKI1-F1
#
_cell.length_a   1.000
_cell.length_b   1.000
_cell.length_c   1.000
_cell.angle_alpha   90.00
_cell.angle_beta   90.00
_cell.angle_gamma   90.00
#
_symmetry.space_group_name_H-M   'P 1'
#
loop_
_entity.id
_entity.type
_entity.pdbx_description
1 polymer ?
#
loop_
_entity_poly.entity_id
_entity_poly.type
_entity_poly.pdbx_seq_one_letter_code
_entity_poly.pdbx_strand_id
1 'polypeptide(L)' 'FYTSDYDLSKFNANQYGFGISYTDIFAKFHLFKFGLKSIDLKYNYYKRNTGLKANIIAAGIKFILD' A
#
# COMPACT_ATOMS: atom_id res chain seq x y z
N PHE A 1 -39.54 18.58 12.15
CA PHE A 1 -38.36 18.81 11.28
C PHE A 1 -37.39 17.67 11.51
N TYR A 2 -37.33 16.73 10.57
CA TYR A 2 -36.26 15.70 10.52
C TYR A 2 -35.16 16.31 9.67
N THR A 3 -34.19 16.97 10.29
CA THR A 3 -33.05 17.54 9.58
C THR A 3 -32.11 16.39 9.29
N SER A 4 -32.34 15.76 8.14
CA SER A 4 -31.51 14.68 7.60
C SER A 4 -30.05 15.11 7.62
N ASP A 5 -29.23 14.27 8.23
CA ASP A 5 -27.78 14.35 8.39
C ASP A 5 -27.06 14.88 7.14
N TYR A 6 -26.85 16.20 7.11
CA TYR A 6 -26.12 16.90 6.04
C TYR A 6 -24.65 17.03 6.41
N ASP A 7 -23.98 15.93 6.76
CA ASP A 7 -22.52 15.99 7.03
C ASP A 7 -21.70 14.81 6.49
N LEU A 8 -22.34 13.79 5.90
CA LEU A 8 -21.58 12.69 5.30
C LEU A 8 -21.18 12.91 3.82
N SER A 9 -21.60 14.02 3.20
CA SER A 9 -21.49 14.24 1.75
C SER A 9 -20.32 15.14 1.32
N LYS A 10 -19.51 15.69 2.25
CA LYS A 10 -18.37 16.57 1.90
C LYS A 10 -16.98 15.94 2.06
N PHE A 11 -16.88 14.66 2.37
CA PHE A 11 -15.60 13.96 2.45
C PHE A 11 -15.31 13.21 1.14
N ASN A 12 -14.80 13.93 0.14
CA ASN A 12 -14.21 13.30 -1.04
C ASN A 12 -12.74 12.98 -0.73
N ALA A 13 -12.39 11.70 -0.79
CA ALA A 13 -11.04 11.19 -0.58
C ALA A 13 -10.62 10.41 -1.83
N ASN A 14 -9.54 10.85 -2.48
CA ASN A 14 -8.97 10.15 -3.62
C ASN A 14 -7.59 9.62 -3.22
N GLN A 15 -7.35 8.35 -3.52
CA GLN A 15 -6.08 7.69 -3.29
C GLN A 15 -5.51 7.27 -4.65
N TYR A 16 -4.30 7.72 -4.93
CA TYR A 16 -3.56 7.36 -6.13
C TYR A 16 -2.28 6.67 -5.68
N GLY A 17 -2.00 5.51 -6.25
CA GLY A 17 -0.83 4.72 -5.85
C GLY A 17 -0.13 4.12 -7.04
N PHE A 18 1.16 3.92 -6.87
CA PHE A 18 2.02 3.20 -7.79
C PHE A 18 2.80 2.15 -7.00
N GLY A 19 2.94 0.96 -7.57
CA GLY A 19 3.66 -0.14 -6.93
C GLY A 19 4.62 -0.80 -7.90
N ILE A 20 5.82 -1.08 -7.43
CA ILE A 20 6.80 -1.93 -8.10
C ILE A 20 6.90 -3.21 -7.27
N SER A 21 6.62 -4.34 -7.92
CA SER A 21 6.83 -5.65 -7.35
C SER A 21 7.93 -6.33 -8.16
N TYR A 22 9.01 -6.73 -7.50
CA TYR A 22 10.04 -7.53 -8.12
C TYR A 22 9.95 -8.94 -7.54
N THR A 23 9.54 -9.87 -8.39
CA THR A 23 9.42 -11.30 -8.08
C THR A 23 10.69 -12.00 -8.50
N ASP A 24 11.07 -13.06 -7.78
CA ASP A 24 12.17 -13.95 -8.16
C ASP A 24 13.59 -13.36 -8.01
N ILE A 25 13.76 -12.44 -7.06
CA ILE A 25 15.07 -11.82 -6.74
C ILE A 25 16.08 -12.87 -6.27
N PHE A 26 15.60 -13.99 -5.70
CA PHE A 26 16.45 -14.93 -4.96
C PHE A 26 16.16 -16.42 -5.21
N ALA A 27 15.65 -16.84 -6.38
CA ALA A 27 15.75 -18.25 -6.79
C ALA A 27 17.18 -18.81 -6.72
N LYS A 28 18.21 -17.94 -6.68
CA LYS A 28 19.62 -18.31 -6.50
C LYS A 28 20.21 -18.06 -5.10
N PHE A 29 19.52 -17.36 -4.21
CA PHE A 29 20.12 -16.85 -2.96
C PHE A 29 19.35 -17.44 -1.80
N HIS A 30 19.67 -18.70 -1.53
CA HIS A 30 19.16 -19.43 -0.39
C HIS A 30 20.07 -19.12 0.82
N LEU A 31 19.60 -18.27 1.73
CA LEU A 31 20.21 -18.17 3.06
C LEU A 31 19.61 -19.31 3.91
N PHE A 32 20.32 -20.43 3.93
CA PHE A 32 19.96 -21.66 4.65
C PHE A 32 18.68 -22.36 4.16
N LYS A 33 17.51 -22.05 4.76
CA LYS A 33 16.20 -22.71 4.50
C LYS A 33 15.08 -21.73 4.14
N PHE A 34 15.41 -20.44 4.04
CA PHE A 34 14.46 -19.38 3.74
C PHE A 34 14.81 -18.78 2.38
N GLY A 35 13.96 -19.03 1.39
CA GLY A 35 14.04 -18.40 0.08
C GLY A 35 13.28 -17.09 0.09
N LEU A 36 13.90 -16.00 -0.37
CA LEU A 36 13.17 -14.76 -0.56
C LEU A 36 12.46 -14.77 -1.93
N LYS A 37 11.13 -14.73 -1.90
CA LYS A 37 10.28 -14.92 -3.09
C LYS A 37 9.98 -13.60 -3.82
N SER A 38 9.67 -12.54 -3.08
CA SER A 38 9.37 -11.24 -3.68
C SER A 38 9.65 -10.09 -2.73
N ILE A 39 9.95 -8.93 -3.32
CA ILE A 39 9.93 -7.65 -2.64
C ILE A 39 8.92 -6.76 -3.37
N ASP A 40 8.08 -6.13 -2.57
CA ASP A 40 6.98 -5.28 -3.01
C ASP A 40 7.18 -3.89 -2.43
N LEU A 41 7.31 -2.88 -3.28
CA LEU A 41 7.38 -1.48 -2.86
C LEU A 41 6.18 -0.74 -3.43
N LYS A 42 5.35 -0.16 -2.56
CA LYS A 42 4.14 0.56 -2.94
C LYS A 42 4.18 1.97 -2.37
N TYR A 43 3.97 2.94 -3.24
CA TYR A 43 3.77 4.32 -2.87
C TYR A 43 2.32 4.69 -3.09
N ASN A 44 1.67 5.24 -2.07
CA ASN A 44 0.30 5.71 -2.14
C ASN A 44 0.25 7.16 -1.68
N TYR A 45 -0.42 7.99 -2.47
CA TYR A 45 -0.72 9.37 -2.15
C TYR A 45 -2.21 9.49 -1.89
N TYR A 46 -2.55 9.79 -0.65
CA TYR A 46 -3.92 10.02 -0.21
C TYR A 46 -4.17 11.51 -0.09
N LYS A 47 -5.23 12.00 -0.75
CA LYS A 47 -5.65 13.39 -0.68
C LYS A 47 -7.14 13.47 -0.36
N ARG A 48 -7.47 14.14 0.74
CA ARG A 48 -8.84 14.45 1.15
C ARG A 48 -9.15 15.92 0.93
N ASN A 49 -10.39 16.21 0.55
CA ASN A 49 -10.84 17.58 0.26
C ASN A 49 -10.72 18.54 1.46
N THR A 50 -10.67 18.02 2.69
CA THR A 50 -10.46 18.80 3.92
C THR A 50 -9.00 19.20 4.18
N GLY A 51 -8.13 19.08 3.17
CA GLY A 51 -6.72 19.50 3.25
C GLY A 51 -5.77 18.43 3.78
N LEU A 52 -6.28 17.29 4.24
CA LEU A 52 -5.45 16.17 4.69
C LEU A 52 -4.76 15.50 3.49
N LYS A 53 -3.43 15.54 3.49
CA LYS A 53 -2.56 14.85 2.53
C LYS A 53 -1.71 13.85 3.30
N ALA A 54 -1.66 12.60 2.83
CA ALA A 54 -0.79 11.58 3.40
C ALA A 54 0.02 10.91 2.29
N ASN A 55 1.33 10.84 2.49
CA ASN A 55 2.23 10.03 1.69
C ASN A 55 2.43 8.72 2.44
N ILE A 56 2.05 7.61 1.83
CA ILE A 56 2.09 6.28 2.43
C ILE A 56 3.08 5.46 1.61
N ILE A 57 4.20 5.09 2.23
CA ILE A 57 5.17 4.17 1.65
C ILE A 57 4.99 2.83 2.35
N ALA A 58 4.78 1.77 1.58
CA ALA A 58 4.68 0.42 2.07
C ALA A 58 5.74 -0.45 1.39
N ALA A 59 6.56 -1.13 2.19
CA ALA A 59 7.49 -2.15 1.73
C ALA A 59 7.04 -3.51 2.29
N GLY A 60 6.95 -4.49 1.42
CA GLY A 60 6.61 -5.88 1.74
C GLY A 60 7.71 -6.82 1.27
N ILE A 61 8.04 -7.79 2.10
CA ILE A 61 9.05 -8.80 1.81
C ILE A 61 8.41 -10.16 2.04
N LYS A 62 8.43 -11.03 1.02
CA LYS A 62 7.81 -12.35 1.07
C LYS A 62 8.87 -13.44 1.11
N PHE A 63 8.87 -14.22 2.18
CA PHE A 63 9.71 -15.41 2.33
C PHE A 63 8.92 -16.69 2.08
N ILE A 64 9.59 -17.71 1.57
CA ILE A 64 9.12 -19.09 1.54
C ILE A 64 10.10 -19.96 2.35
N LEU A 65 9.54 -20.92 3.07
CA LEU A 65 10.30 -22.02 3.66
C LEU A 65 10.34 -23.13 2.60
N ASP A 66 11.55 -23.60 2.28
CA ASP A 66 11.73 -24.80 1.45
C ASP A 66 11.52 -26.07 2.28
#